data_AF-A0A377I5G2-F1
#
_entry.id   AF-A0A377I5G2-F1
#
_cell.length_a   1.000
_cell.length_b   1.000
_cell.length_c   1.000
_cell.angle_alpha   90.00
_cell.angle_beta   90.00
_cell.angle_gamma   90.00
#
_symmetry.space_group_name_H-M   'P 1'
#
loop_
_entity.id
_entity.type
_entity.pdbx_description
1 polymer ?
#
loop_
_entity_poly.entity_id
_entity_poly.type
_entity_poly.pdbx_seq_one_letter_code
_entity_poly.pdbx_strand_id
1 'polypeptide(L)'
;MQTETTSSWKSKFSALGLGILMASAAIGGSHIIASTQAGAIYGWQLAIIIILANLFKYPFFRFGVQYTLDTGNTLLDGYRQKGKVYLWIFFLLNIFSTVINMTAISLLSAVILNFVLPNDLHPKSWTK
;
A
#
# COMPACT_ATOMS: atom_id res chain seq x y z
N MET A 1 -12.99 -34.14 -17.95
CA MET A 1 -11.55 -34.43 -18.00
C MET A 1 -10.82 -33.18 -17.51
N GLN A 2 -10.49 -33.08 -16.22
CA GLN A 2 -9.72 -31.95 -15.68
C GLN A 2 -8.26 -32.16 -16.06
N THR A 3 -7.73 -31.31 -16.94
CA THR A 3 -6.30 -31.32 -17.28
C THR A 3 -5.53 -30.74 -16.11
N GLU A 4 -4.84 -31.58 -15.34
CA GLU A 4 -3.85 -31.13 -14.37
C GLU A 4 -2.70 -30.46 -15.13
N THR A 5 -2.74 -29.13 -15.24
CA THR A 5 -1.61 -28.34 -15.71
C THR A 5 -0.51 -28.42 -14.67
N THR A 6 0.48 -29.29 -14.88
CA THR A 6 1.68 -29.35 -14.06
C THR A 6 2.36 -27.98 -14.08
N SER A 7 2.30 -27.25 -12.95
CA SER A 7 2.91 -25.93 -12.87
C SER A 7 4.44 -26.07 -12.95
N SER A 8 5.03 -25.77 -14.11
CA SER A 8 6.48 -25.72 -14.27
C SER A 8 7.09 -24.62 -13.38
N TRP A 9 8.33 -24.80 -12.92
CA TRP A 9 9.09 -23.74 -12.25
C TRP A 9 9.08 -22.44 -13.05
N LYS A 10 9.11 -22.53 -14.39
CA LYS A 10 8.99 -21.37 -15.29
C LYS A 10 7.66 -20.64 -15.16
N SER A 11 6.54 -21.35 -14.96
CA SER A 11 5.22 -20.72 -14.77
C SER A 11 5.08 -20.09 -13.39
N LYS A 12 5.66 -20.70 -12.35
CA LYS A 12 5.74 -20.10 -11.01
C LYS A 12 6.52 -18.79 -11.03
N PHE A 13 7.68 -18.74 -11.67
CA PHE A 13 8.46 -17.51 -11.82
C PHE A 13 7.73 -16.43 -12.63
N SER A 14 7.00 -16.81 -13.69
CA SER A 14 6.19 -15.87 -14.46
C SER A 14 5.05 -15.24 -13.63
N ALA A 15 4.42 -16.03 -12.75
CA ALA A 15 3.35 -15.56 -11.87
C ALA A 15 3.82 -14.65 -10.72
N LEU A 16 5.13 -14.63 -10.40
CA LEU A 16 5.68 -13.76 -9.35
C LEU A 16 5.58 -12.27 -9.69
N GLY A 17 5.49 -11.90 -10.97
CA GLY A 17 5.50 -10.49 -11.40
C GLY A 17 4.42 -9.65 -10.72
N LEU A 18 3.18 -10.13 -10.68
CA LEU A 18 2.07 -9.43 -10.02
C LEU A 18 2.27 -9.33 -8.49
N GLY A 19 2.80 -10.40 -7.87
CA GLY A 19 3.08 -10.43 -6.44
C GLY A 19 4.17 -9.44 -6.03
N ILE A 20 5.24 -9.34 -6.81
CA ILE A 20 6.33 -8.39 -6.59
C ILE A 20 5.84 -6.94 -6.74
N LEU A 21 5.02 -6.65 -7.76
CA LEU A 21 4.41 -5.32 -7.94
C LEU A 21 3.50 -4.93 -6.77
N MET A 22 2.71 -5.88 -6.26
CA MET A 22 1.87 -5.65 -5.08
C MET A 22 2.71 -5.40 -3.82
N ALA A 23 3.80 -6.16 -3.64
CA ALA A 23 4.70 -6.01 -2.49
C ALA A 23 5.47 -4.68 -2.52
N SER A 24 5.97 -4.25 -3.69
CA SER A 24 6.67 -2.98 -3.84
C SER A 24 5.74 -1.78 -3.62
N ALA A 25 4.49 -1.84 -4.10
CA ALA A 25 3.49 -0.82 -3.86
C ALA A 25 3.05 -0.72 -2.38
N ALA A 26 3.17 -1.83 -1.63
CA ALA A 26 2.75 -1.88 -0.23
C ALA A 26 3.79 -1.31 0.77
N ILE A 27 5.05 -1.13 0.34
CA ILE A 27 6.16 -0.70 1.21
C ILE A 27 6.61 0.70 0.79
N GLY A 28 6.29 1.72 1.61
CA GLY A 28 6.73 3.11 1.41
C GLY A 28 7.77 3.55 2.43
N GLY A 29 8.51 4.64 2.13
CA GLY A 29 9.54 5.19 3.02
C GLY A 29 9.04 5.55 4.43
N SER A 30 7.80 6.03 4.55
CA SER A 30 7.17 6.35 5.84
C SER A 30 7.07 5.14 6.76
N HIS A 31 6.77 3.96 6.20
CA HIS A 31 6.65 2.73 6.98
C HIS A 31 8.00 2.28 7.54
N ILE A 32 9.10 2.56 6.84
CA ILE A 32 10.45 2.22 7.30
C ILE A 32 10.82 3.08 8.51
N ILE A 33 10.64 4.41 8.42
CA ILE A 33 10.94 5.35 9.51
C ILE A 33 10.05 5.05 10.73
N ALA A 34 8.74 4.86 10.51
CA ALA A 34 7.82 4.55 11.59
C ALA A 34 8.10 3.16 12.23
N SER A 35 8.50 2.16 11.45
CA SER A 35 8.80 0.82 11.96
C SER A 35 10.07 0.80 12.82
N THR A 36 11.11 1.55 12.47
CA THR A 36 12.33 1.63 13.29
C THR A 36 12.07 2.38 14.59
N GLN A 37 11.33 3.50 14.54
CA GLN A 37 10.90 4.22 15.73
C GLN A 37 10.04 3.34 16.64
N ALA A 38 9.05 2.63 16.08
CA ALA A 38 8.19 1.73 16.84
C ALA A 38 8.98 0.55 17.44
N GLY A 39 9.96 0.00 16.71
CA GLY A 39 10.86 -1.04 17.24
C GLY A 39 11.75 -0.55 18.38
N ALA A 40 12.21 0.70 18.35
CA ALA A 40 12.97 1.29 19.43
C ALA A 40 12.12 1.55 20.70
N ILE A 41 10.87 1.96 20.53
CA ILE A 41 9.96 2.29 21.64
C ILE A 41 9.33 1.03 22.27
N TYR A 42 8.87 0.09 21.45
CA TYR A 42 8.06 -1.06 21.88
C TYR A 42 8.80 -2.41 21.82
N GLY A 43 10.01 -2.45 21.25
CA GLY A 43 10.80 -3.67 21.13
C GLY A 43 10.04 -4.81 20.43
N TRP A 44 10.02 -5.99 21.07
CA TRP A 44 9.38 -7.19 20.54
C TRP A 44 7.87 -7.27 20.79
N GLN A 45 7.27 -6.35 21.55
CA GLN A 45 5.85 -6.38 21.88
C GLN A 45 4.96 -6.26 20.63
N LEU A 46 5.43 -5.54 19.61
CA LEU A 46 4.71 -5.38 18.34
C LEU A 46 4.78 -6.62 17.44
N ALA A 47 5.65 -7.60 17.70
CA ALA A 47 5.80 -8.76 16.83
C ALA A 47 4.49 -9.56 16.70
N ILE A 48 3.78 -9.76 17.81
CA ILE A 48 2.48 -10.45 17.80
C ILE A 48 1.42 -9.63 17.06
N ILE A 49 1.45 -8.30 17.20
CA ILE A 49 0.54 -7.39 16.52
C ILE A 49 0.80 -7.42 15.01
N ILE A 50 2.06 -7.48 14.58
CA ILE A 50 2.44 -7.61 13.17
C ILE A 50 1.90 -8.93 12.59
N ILE A 51 2.06 -10.05 13.30
CA ILE A 51 1.55 -11.36 12.85
C ILE A 51 0.02 -11.30 12.69
N LEU A 52 -0.68 -10.78 13.69
CA LEU A 52 -2.14 -10.64 13.65
C LEU A 52 -2.60 -9.71 12.52
N ALA A 53 -1.94 -8.56 12.34
CA ALA A 53 -2.25 -7.62 11.26
C ALA A 53 -2.08 -8.28 9.89
N ASN A 54 -1.03 -9.07 9.69
CA ASN A 54 -0.84 -9.82 8.44
C ASN A 54 -1.90 -10.91 8.26
N LEU A 55 -2.28 -11.62 9.32
CA LEU A 55 -3.32 -12.65 9.28
C LEU A 55 -4.68 -12.06 8.85
N PHE A 56 -5.06 -10.93 9.40
CA PHE A 56 -6.32 -10.25 9.04
C PHE A 56 -6.27 -9.60 7.66
N LYS A 57 -5.10 -9.12 7.22
CA LYS A 57 -4.93 -8.48 5.91
C LYS A 57 -4.92 -9.49 4.76
N TYR A 58 -4.31 -10.66 4.97
CA TYR A 58 -4.17 -11.71 3.97
C TYR A 58 -5.46 -12.08 3.20
N PRO A 59 -6.63 -12.33 3.84
CA PRO A 59 -7.84 -12.67 3.10
C PRO A 59 -8.25 -11.59 2.10
N PHE A 60 -8.17 -10.31 2.46
CA PHE A 60 -8.54 -9.21 1.56
C PHE A 60 -7.66 -9.16 0.31
N PHE A 61 -6.35 -9.36 0.47
CA PHE A 61 -5.41 -9.41 -0.65
C PHE A 61 -5.65 -10.63 -1.53
N ARG A 62 -5.86 -11.80 -0.91
CA ARG A 62 -6.15 -13.03 -1.63
C ARG A 62 -7.44 -12.91 -2.44
N PHE A 63 -8.53 -12.45 -1.84
CA PHE A 63 -9.81 -12.31 -2.53
C PHE A 63 -9.76 -11.27 -3.66
N GLY A 64 -9.05 -10.16 -3.49
CA GLY A 64 -8.91 -9.15 -4.54
C GLY A 64 -8.19 -9.68 -5.78
N VAL A 65 -7.05 -10.36 -5.59
CA VAL A 65 -6.29 -10.95 -6.70
C VAL A 65 -7.05 -12.13 -7.31
N GLN A 66 -7.58 -13.03 -6.48
CA GLN A 66 -8.31 -14.22 -6.93
C GLN A 66 -9.55 -13.87 -7.75
N TYR A 67 -10.33 -12.86 -7.32
CA TYR A 67 -11.51 -12.42 -8.07
C TYR A 67 -11.16 -11.97 -9.49
N THR A 68 -10.08 -11.20 -9.63
CA THR A 68 -9.61 -10.69 -10.93
C THR A 68 -9.08 -11.83 -11.81
N LEU A 69 -8.39 -12.80 -11.22
CA LEU A 69 -7.87 -13.98 -11.92
C LEU A 69 -8.98 -14.93 -12.39
N ASP A 70 -10.00 -15.16 -11.56
CA ASP A 70 -11.07 -16.12 -11.87
C ASP A 70 -12.12 -15.56 -12.83
N THR A 71 -12.45 -14.26 -12.70
CA THR A 71 -13.51 -13.63 -13.51
C THR A 71 -13.00 -12.86 -14.72
N GLY A 72 -11.70 -12.56 -14.77
CA GLY A 72 -11.10 -11.67 -15.78
C GLY A 72 -11.54 -10.21 -15.68
N ASN A 73 -12.40 -9.86 -14.71
CA ASN A 73 -12.96 -8.53 -14.52
C ASN A 73 -12.30 -7.84 -13.33
N THR A 74 -12.25 -6.50 -13.38
CA THR A 74 -11.75 -5.73 -12.23
C THR A 74 -12.74 -5.80 -11.07
N LEU A 75 -12.27 -5.60 -9.82
CA LEU A 75 -13.19 -5.49 -8.67
C LEU A 75 -14.26 -4.41 -8.90
N LEU A 76 -13.90 -3.33 -9.60
CA LEU A 76 -14.81 -2.23 -9.90
C LEU A 76 -15.93 -2.66 -10.85
N ASP A 77 -15.62 -3.49 -11.85
CA ASP A 77 -16.63 -4.12 -12.71
C ASP A 77 -17.53 -5.07 -11.92
N GLY A 78 -16.98 -5.79 -10.94
CA GLY A 78 -17.75 -6.60 -9.99
C GLY A 78 -18.73 -5.78 -9.16
N TYR A 79 -18.29 -4.62 -8.64
CA TYR A 79 -19.17 -3.68 -7.95
C TYR A 79 -20.24 -3.10 -8.87
N ARG A 80 -19.89 -2.81 -10.13
CA ARG A 80 -20.84 -2.33 -11.15
C ARG A 80 -21.96 -3.34 -11.41
N GLN A 81 -21.64 -4.63 -11.44
CA GLN A 81 -22.63 -5.72 -11.60
C GLN A 81 -23.55 -5.86 -10.38
N LYS A 82 -23.05 -5.61 -9.16
CA LYS A 82 -23.88 -5.58 -7.94
C LYS A 82 -24.77 -4.34 -7.82
N GLY A 83 -24.37 -3.22 -8.41
CA GLY A 83 -25.19 -2.02 -8.52
C GLY A 83 -24.40 -0.71 -8.47
N LYS A 84 -24.94 0.34 -9.10
CA LYS A 84 -24.28 1.65 -9.21
C LYS A 84 -24.04 2.36 -7.86
N VAL A 85 -24.80 2.01 -6.82
CA VAL A 85 -24.66 2.57 -5.47
C VAL A 85 -23.30 2.22 -4.85
N TYR A 86 -22.82 0.98 -5.04
CA TYR A 86 -21.52 0.55 -4.52
C TYR A 86 -20.35 1.31 -5.15
N LEU A 87 -20.46 1.68 -6.43
CA LEU A 87 -19.47 2.51 -7.11
C LEU A 87 -19.41 3.93 -6.55
N TRP A 88 -20.56 4.54 -6.26
CA TRP A 88 -20.62 5.87 -5.66
C TRP A 88 -20.01 5.90 -4.26
N ILE A 89 -20.30 4.89 -3.44
CA ILE A 89 -19.69 4.75 -2.11
C ILE A 89 -18.18 4.55 -2.23
N PHE A 90 -17.73 3.64 -3.11
CA PHE A 90 -16.31 3.41 -3.36
C PHE A 90 -15.60 4.70 -3.81
N PHE A 91 -16.22 5.45 -4.72
CA PHE A 91 -15.69 6.70 -5.24
C PHE A 91 -15.54 7.76 -4.16
N LEU A 92 -16.55 7.96 -3.32
CA LEU A 92 -16.48 8.88 -2.19
C LEU A 92 -15.37 8.48 -1.20
N LEU A 93 -15.31 7.21 -0.80
CA LEU A 93 -14.25 6.71 0.06
C LEU A 93 -12.86 6.88 -0.56
N ASN A 94 -12.74 6.71 -1.89
CA ASN A 94 -11.50 6.88 -2.61
C ASN A 94 -11.04 8.34 -2.62
N ILE A 95 -11.95 9.31 -2.79
CA ILE A 95 -11.63 10.74 -2.67
C ILE A 95 -11.03 11.05 -1.29
N PHE A 96 -11.68 10.61 -0.21
CA PHE A 96 -11.14 10.84 1.13
C PHE A 96 -9.77 10.17 1.33
N SER A 97 -9.63 8.92 0.90
CA SER A 97 -8.37 8.18 0.99
C SER A 97 -7.24 8.86 0.23
N THR A 98 -7.50 9.32 -1.00
CA THR A 98 -6.49 10.00 -1.82
C THR A 98 -6.08 11.36 -1.26
N VAL A 99 -7.01 12.13 -0.70
CA VAL A 99 -6.68 13.40 -0.04
C VAL A 99 -5.74 13.16 1.16
N ILE A 100 -6.07 12.21 2.03
CA ILE A 100 -5.23 11.87 3.20
C ILE A 100 -3.84 11.37 2.76
N ASN A 101 -3.79 10.50 1.76
CA ASN A 101 -2.52 10.01 1.20
C ASN A 101 -1.68 11.14 0.60
N MET A 102 -2.30 12.09 -0.09
CA MET A 102 -1.63 13.26 -0.66
C MET A 102 -1.03 14.15 0.44
N THR A 103 -1.78 14.39 1.52
CA THR A 103 -1.28 15.16 2.68
C THR A 103 -0.09 14.46 3.33
N ALA A 104 -0.14 13.14 3.52
CA ALA A 104 0.95 12.37 4.11
C ALA A 104 2.23 12.44 3.27
N ILE A 105 2.11 12.28 1.94
CA ILE A 105 3.25 12.39 1.02
C ILE A 105 3.81 13.82 0.99
N SER A 106 2.94 14.83 0.98
CA SER A 106 3.34 16.24 1.00
C SER A 106 4.10 16.60 2.28
N LEU A 107 3.61 16.16 3.45
CA LEU A 107 4.28 16.37 4.74
C LEU A 107 5.64 15.67 4.76
N LEU A 108 5.71 14.40 4.34
CA LEU A 108 6.98 13.67 4.25
C LEU A 108 7.96 14.39 3.32
N SER A 109 7.49 14.87 2.16
CA SER A 109 8.31 15.62 1.22
C SER A 109 8.86 16.91 1.84
N ALA A 110 8.05 17.66 2.58
CA ALA A 110 8.48 18.86 3.30
C ALA A 110 9.55 18.54 4.36
N VAL A 111 9.38 17.44 5.11
CA VAL A 111 10.36 16.99 6.13
C VAL A 111 11.69 16.59 5.47
N ILE A 112 11.64 15.82 4.38
CA ILE A 112 12.85 15.43 3.63
C ILE A 112 13.53 16.68 3.06
N LEU A 113 12.77 17.61 2.48
CA LEU A 113 13.29 18.85 1.92
C LEU A 113 13.98 19.69 3.01
N ASN A 114 13.39 19.78 4.20
CA ASN A 114 14.01 20.47 5.34
C ASN A 114 15.31 19.79 5.79
N PHE A 115 15.40 18.46 5.76
CA PHE A 115 16.62 17.73 6.11
C PHE A 115 17.72 17.87 5.06
N VAL A 116 17.35 17.95 3.77
CA VAL A 116 18.31 18.06 2.66
C VAL A 116 18.78 19.49 2.43
N LEU A 117 17.95 20.50 2.72
CA LEU A 117 18.35 21.89 2.60
C LEU A 117 19.31 22.27 3.73
N PRO A 118 20.48 22.85 3.43
CA PRO A 118 21.35 23.42 4.46
C PRO A 118 20.64 24.59 5.16
N ASN A 119 20.80 24.68 6.48
CA ASN A 119 20.19 25.71 7.35
C ASN A 119 20.61 27.17 7.03
N ASP A 120 21.40 27.40 5.98
CA ASP A 120 22.01 28.68 5.64
C ASP A 120 21.23 29.52 4.62
N LEU A 121 20.06 29.05 4.15
CA LEU A 121 19.15 29.87 3.33
C LEU A 121 18.29 30.83 4.17
N HIS A 122 18.86 31.36 5.26
CA HIS A 122 18.28 32.51 5.95
C HIS A 122 18.85 33.79 5.28
N PRO A 123 18.08 34.54 4.48
CA PRO A 123 18.52 35.89 4.10
C PRO A 123 18.67 36.70 5.39
N LYS A 124 19.93 36.98 5.74
CA LYS A 124 20.40 37.68 6.95
C LYS A 124 19.96 39.17 7.01
N SER A 125 18.85 39.53 6.37
CA SER A 125 18.41 40.92 6.14
C SER A 125 17.09 41.30 6.80
N TRP A 126 16.44 40.40 7.54
CA TRP A 126 15.11 40.67 8.15
C TRP A 126 15.09 40.68 9.68
N THR A 127 16.24 40.93 10.30
CA THR A 127 16.32 41.29 11.73
C THR A 127 16.96 42.67 11.87
N LYS A 128 16.12 43.71 11.80
CA LYS A 128 16.28 44.89 12.63
C LYS A 128 15.15 44.89 13.64
#